data_AF-Q39W10-F1
#
_entry.id   AF-Q39W10-F1
#
_cell.length_a   1.000
_cell.length_b   1.000
_cell.length_c   1.000
_cell.angle_alpha   90.00
_cell.angle_beta   90.00
_cell.angle_gamma   90.00
#
_symmetry.space_group_name_H-M   'P 1'
#
loop_
_entity.id
_entity.type
_entity.pdbx_description
1 polymer ?
#
loop_
_entity_poly.entity_id
_entity_poly.type
_entity_poly.pdbx_seq_one_letter_code
_entity_poly.pdbx_strand_id
1 'polypeptide(L)'
;MASNRRLNPAMVIKKIIFTIVARNYYGLAQVLRQSIIKYNDDITFYAFIADGIPSDNRALFSADAIDVNVVMQHFVAPEKLQEMAFKYNLTEYCTAIKPFCFEYLFNQTDVDQIIYLDPDILVFSSLTPVFDCLQYASIVLTPHILFPSSLEGKRSDRGIMATGIYNLGFIGVCRSNTGFTFIRWWRQRLLDQCFIDSHDALFTDQKWADFIPGLFPSEDVCVLRHSGTNIAPWNFHEREVLITEEDSLVVRRRLDPNESLLLNNECKQEPIIFVHFSGFDYTLLCKGEAVQYNISGLSIYNDLQSLIDIYVASIQAQKETVLKFLGMTYGYESFQDGSLIISFHRRLYRSAVESGHNVGNPFSTDNHSFHSQLVKHKLLLNRAVVKKSDRSNKYNYPNLSDKLIIINRMMRVIRKIIGLENFLLLLRLMRPYSRAEAQLHNVYQNMNKL
;
A
#
# COMPACT_ATOMS: atom_id res chain seq x y z
N MET A 1 -25.53 -4.94 28.02
CA MET A 1 -26.46 -5.94 27.43
C MET A 1 -25.91 -6.31 26.06
N ALA A 2 -25.24 -7.45 25.96
CA ALA A 2 -24.69 -7.96 24.71
C ALA A 2 -25.85 -8.38 23.80
N SER A 3 -26.03 -7.70 22.66
CA SER A 3 -26.99 -8.14 21.65
C SER A 3 -26.44 -9.39 20.98
N ASN A 4 -27.07 -10.54 21.22
CA ASN A 4 -26.88 -11.77 20.45
C ASN A 4 -27.16 -11.48 18.96
N ARG A 5 -26.14 -11.13 18.19
CA ARG A 5 -26.18 -11.16 16.73
C ARG A 5 -25.77 -12.55 16.26
N ARG A 6 -26.69 -13.50 16.34
CA ARG A 6 -26.65 -14.64 15.41
C ARG A 6 -27.45 -14.22 14.20
N LEU A 7 -26.75 -14.07 13.07
CA LEU A 7 -27.37 -13.85 11.76
C LEU A 7 -28.41 -14.96 11.53
N ASN A 8 -29.57 -14.56 11.02
CA ASN A 8 -30.72 -15.44 10.81
C ASN A 8 -30.33 -16.53 9.77
N PRO A 9 -30.41 -17.84 10.07
CA PRO A 9 -29.81 -18.91 9.25
C PRO A 9 -30.48 -19.16 7.88
N ALA A 10 -31.44 -18.31 7.48
CA ALA A 10 -32.14 -18.36 6.20
C ALA A 10 -31.77 -17.22 5.21
N MET A 11 -30.88 -16.29 5.59
CA MET A 11 -30.41 -15.24 4.67
C MET A 11 -29.09 -15.63 4.02
N VAL A 12 -29.06 -15.60 2.69
CA VAL A 12 -27.84 -15.74 1.88
C VAL A 12 -26.94 -14.53 2.18
N ILE A 13 -25.78 -14.77 2.78
CA ILE A 13 -24.79 -13.72 3.09
C ILE A 13 -24.20 -13.19 1.79
N LYS A 14 -24.37 -11.89 1.53
CA LYS A 14 -23.85 -11.22 0.34
C LYS A 14 -22.42 -10.78 0.56
N LYS A 15 -21.54 -11.15 -0.39
CA LYS A 15 -20.09 -10.96 -0.28
C LYS A 15 -19.57 -10.16 -1.46
N ILE A 16 -18.77 -9.12 -1.16
CA ILE A 16 -18.00 -8.38 -2.16
C ILE A 16 -16.52 -8.53 -1.85
N ILE A 17 -15.72 -8.73 -2.90
CA ILE A 17 -14.28 -8.52 -2.85
C ILE A 17 -13.93 -7.36 -3.78
N PHE A 18 -13.06 -6.45 -3.34
CA PHE A 18 -12.59 -5.41 -4.24
C PHE A 18 -11.09 -5.18 -4.13
N THR A 19 -10.55 -4.58 -5.18
CA THR A 19 -9.17 -4.08 -5.22
C THR A 19 -9.15 -2.64 -5.72
N ILE A 20 -8.03 -1.96 -5.53
CA ILE A 20 -7.79 -0.59 -6.00
C ILE A 20 -6.54 -0.60 -6.87
N VAL A 21 -6.65 -0.04 -8.06
CA VAL A 21 -5.56 0.05 -9.04
C VAL A 21 -5.57 1.41 -9.71
N ALA A 22 -4.42 1.93 -10.09
CA ALA A 22 -4.38 2.90 -11.17
C ALA A 22 -4.82 2.22 -12.48
N ARG A 23 -5.30 2.99 -13.45
CA ARG A 23 -5.75 2.47 -14.75
C ARG A 23 -4.72 1.56 -15.41
N ASN A 24 -3.44 1.89 -15.29
CA ASN A 24 -2.34 1.12 -15.87
C ASN A 24 -2.06 -0.23 -15.17
N TYR A 25 -2.72 -0.49 -14.03
CA TYR A 25 -2.62 -1.74 -13.27
C TYR A 25 -3.91 -2.58 -13.36
N TYR A 26 -4.90 -2.15 -14.16
CA TYR A 26 -6.17 -2.87 -14.30
C TYR A 26 -6.01 -4.32 -14.79
N GLY A 27 -5.02 -4.60 -15.63
CA GLY A 27 -4.72 -5.97 -16.03
C GLY A 27 -4.35 -6.89 -14.86
N LEU A 28 -3.69 -6.36 -13.82
CA LEU A 28 -3.38 -7.14 -12.60
C LEU A 28 -4.63 -7.39 -11.76
N ALA A 29 -5.53 -6.40 -11.67
CA ALA A 29 -6.84 -6.59 -11.03
C ALA A 29 -7.63 -7.73 -11.69
N GLN A 30 -7.53 -7.88 -13.02
CA GLN A 30 -8.15 -9.01 -13.72
C GLN A 30 -7.49 -10.34 -13.39
N VAL A 31 -6.17 -10.41 -13.21
CA VAL A 31 -5.48 -11.63 -12.76
C VAL A 31 -5.94 -12.03 -11.35
N LEU A 32 -6.01 -11.07 -10.42
CA LEU A 32 -6.57 -11.28 -9.09
C LEU A 32 -8.02 -11.79 -9.18
N ARG A 33 -8.88 -11.13 -9.98
CA ARG A 33 -10.27 -11.52 -10.21
C ARG A 33 -10.39 -12.98 -10.65
N GLN A 34 -9.58 -13.42 -11.62
CA GLN A 34 -9.60 -14.80 -12.11
C GLN A 34 -9.27 -15.80 -11.00
N SER A 35 -8.30 -15.48 -10.15
CA SER A 35 -7.98 -16.34 -9.00
C SER A 35 -9.10 -16.38 -7.95
N ILE A 36 -9.79 -15.27 -7.72
CA ILE A 36 -10.92 -15.21 -6.78
C ILE A 36 -12.07 -16.10 -7.26
N ILE A 37 -12.54 -15.92 -8.49
CA ILE A 37 -13.72 -16.64 -9.01
C ILE A 37 -13.44 -18.14 -9.20
N LYS A 38 -12.16 -18.54 -9.31
CA LYS A 38 -11.77 -19.95 -9.40
C LYS A 38 -12.07 -20.72 -8.11
N TYR A 39 -12.01 -20.07 -6.95
CA TYR A 39 -12.07 -20.72 -5.64
C TYR A 39 -13.26 -20.29 -4.77
N ASN A 40 -14.07 -19.36 -5.25
CA ASN A 40 -15.15 -18.79 -4.47
C ASN A 40 -16.39 -18.56 -5.35
N ASP A 41 -17.47 -19.24 -4.98
CA ASP A 41 -18.79 -19.06 -5.58
C ASP A 41 -19.54 -17.89 -4.90
N ASP A 42 -20.53 -17.33 -5.60
CA ASP A 42 -21.45 -16.30 -5.09
C ASP A 42 -20.77 -15.03 -4.53
N ILE A 43 -19.65 -14.62 -5.13
CA ILE A 43 -18.94 -13.37 -4.80
C ILE A 43 -19.03 -12.38 -5.95
N THR A 44 -19.34 -11.12 -5.62
CA THR A 44 -19.19 -10.00 -6.56
C THR A 44 -17.80 -9.38 -6.43
N PHE A 45 -17.14 -9.15 -7.56
CA PHE A 45 -15.82 -8.51 -7.60
C PHE A 45 -15.89 -7.10 -8.21
N TYR A 46 -15.15 -6.16 -7.63
CA TYR A 46 -14.96 -4.82 -8.19
C TYR A 46 -13.48 -4.39 -8.21
N ALA A 47 -13.11 -3.63 -9.23
CA ALA A 47 -11.82 -2.96 -9.32
C ALA A 47 -12.05 -1.43 -9.37
N PHE A 48 -11.60 -0.74 -8.33
CA PHE A 48 -11.67 0.72 -8.27
C PHE A 48 -10.47 1.33 -9.00
N ILE A 49 -10.75 2.16 -10.01
CA ILE A 49 -9.73 2.82 -10.83
C ILE A 49 -9.39 4.17 -10.19
N ALA A 50 -8.27 4.21 -9.47
CA ALA A 50 -7.87 5.31 -8.60
C ALA A 50 -7.78 6.66 -9.33
N ASP A 51 -7.19 6.68 -10.51
CA ASP A 51 -7.06 7.85 -11.37
C ASP A 51 -8.24 8.04 -12.33
N GLY A 52 -9.35 7.34 -12.11
CA GLY A 52 -10.57 7.45 -12.88
C GLY A 52 -10.50 6.87 -14.29
N ILE A 53 -11.65 6.86 -14.97
CA ILE A 53 -11.86 6.25 -16.29
C ILE A 53 -12.28 7.35 -17.26
N PRO A 54 -11.36 7.90 -18.08
CA PRO A 54 -11.72 8.83 -19.14
C PRO A 54 -12.78 8.22 -20.07
N SER A 55 -13.72 9.05 -20.55
CA SER A 55 -14.80 8.63 -21.46
C SER A 55 -14.28 7.80 -22.64
N ASP A 56 -13.16 8.23 -23.20
CA ASP A 56 -12.48 7.75 -24.38
C ASP A 56 -11.89 6.35 -24.13
N ASN A 57 -11.58 6.05 -22.86
CA ASN A 57 -11.02 4.78 -22.41
C ASN A 57 -12.09 3.83 -21.87
N ARG A 58 -13.35 4.25 -21.70
CA ARG A 58 -14.38 3.44 -21.00
C ARG A 58 -14.58 2.08 -21.64
N ALA A 59 -14.52 1.99 -22.98
CA ALA A 59 -14.66 0.72 -23.72
C ALA A 59 -13.53 -0.30 -23.42
N LEU A 60 -12.43 0.12 -22.79
CA LEU A 60 -11.33 -0.76 -22.40
C LEU A 60 -11.59 -1.48 -21.08
N PHE A 61 -12.53 -0.99 -20.27
CA PHE A 61 -12.83 -1.51 -18.94
C PHE A 61 -14.14 -2.31 -18.96
N SER A 62 -14.17 -3.40 -18.19
CA SER A 62 -15.38 -4.21 -18.00
C SER A 62 -16.27 -3.64 -16.89
N ALA A 63 -17.45 -4.25 -16.70
CA ALA A 63 -18.47 -3.75 -15.77
C ALA A 63 -18.03 -3.76 -14.30
N ASP A 64 -17.02 -4.55 -13.94
CA ASP A 64 -16.41 -4.58 -12.60
C ASP A 64 -15.54 -3.35 -12.30
N ALA A 65 -15.19 -2.53 -13.30
CA ALA A 65 -14.41 -1.32 -13.10
C ALA A 65 -15.27 -0.14 -12.63
N ILE A 66 -14.96 0.37 -11.44
CA ILE A 66 -15.60 1.54 -10.83
C ILE A 66 -14.66 2.75 -10.92
N ASP A 67 -15.17 3.87 -11.41
CA ASP A 67 -14.43 5.14 -11.42
C ASP A 67 -14.40 5.76 -10.00
N VAL A 68 -13.20 5.91 -9.44
CA VAL A 68 -13.01 6.48 -8.10
C VAL A 68 -13.42 7.95 -8.04
N ASN A 69 -13.36 8.70 -9.14
CA ASN A 69 -13.80 10.11 -9.13
C ASN A 69 -15.30 10.20 -8.86
N VAL A 70 -16.10 9.26 -9.37
CA VAL A 70 -17.54 9.18 -9.07
C VAL A 70 -17.75 8.82 -7.60
N VAL A 71 -17.00 7.83 -7.10
CA VAL A 71 -17.06 7.38 -5.70
C VAL A 71 -16.75 8.52 -4.73
N MET A 72 -15.65 9.22 -4.96
CA MET A 72 -15.13 10.24 -4.05
C MET A 72 -16.05 11.47 -3.96
N GLN A 73 -16.78 11.81 -5.03
CA GLN A 73 -17.76 12.91 -5.04
C GLN A 73 -18.90 12.73 -4.02
N HIS A 74 -19.14 11.52 -3.54
CA HIS A 74 -20.11 11.28 -2.45
C HIS A 74 -19.60 11.73 -1.07
N PHE A 75 -18.29 11.94 -0.90
CA PHE A 75 -17.67 12.11 0.42
C PHE A 75 -16.87 13.40 0.57
N VAL A 76 -16.31 13.91 -0.51
CA VAL A 76 -15.45 15.09 -0.50
C VAL A 76 -15.76 16.01 -1.67
N ALA A 77 -15.53 17.31 -1.49
CA ALA A 77 -15.62 18.28 -2.57
C ALA A 77 -14.54 18.02 -3.64
N PRO A 78 -14.76 18.41 -4.90
CA PRO A 78 -13.80 18.22 -5.99
C PRO A 78 -12.40 18.74 -5.68
N GLU A 79 -12.29 19.86 -4.96
CA GLU A 79 -11.02 20.48 -4.57
C GLU A 79 -10.23 19.57 -3.63
N LYS A 80 -10.90 18.91 -2.67
CA LYS A 80 -10.24 17.98 -1.73
C LYS A 80 -9.82 16.69 -2.42
N LEU A 81 -10.60 16.21 -3.39
CA LEU A 81 -10.20 15.09 -4.24
C LEU A 81 -8.91 15.40 -5.02
N GLN A 82 -8.85 16.58 -5.65
CA GLN A 82 -7.66 17.04 -6.38
C GLN A 82 -6.45 17.20 -5.45
N GLU A 83 -6.66 17.77 -4.26
CA GLU A 83 -5.63 17.91 -3.23
C GLU A 83 -5.05 16.55 -2.82
N MET A 84 -5.91 15.55 -2.55
CA MET A 84 -5.48 14.19 -2.21
C MET A 84 -4.72 13.52 -3.36
N ALA A 85 -5.26 13.60 -4.59
CA ALA A 85 -4.63 13.03 -5.78
C ALA A 85 -3.25 13.64 -6.10
N PHE A 86 -3.04 14.90 -5.72
CA PHE A 86 -1.76 15.59 -5.92
C PHE A 86 -0.77 15.32 -4.78
N LYS A 87 -1.17 15.51 -3.51
CA LYS A 87 -0.22 15.44 -2.39
C LYS A 87 0.27 14.02 -2.09
N TYR A 88 -0.57 13.02 -2.36
CA TYR A 88 -0.20 11.63 -2.23
C TYR A 88 0.47 11.14 -3.50
N ASN A 89 1.55 10.37 -3.36
CA ASN A 89 2.08 9.60 -4.49
C ASN A 89 1.10 8.47 -4.86
N LEU A 90 1.36 7.74 -5.95
CA LEU A 90 0.49 6.67 -6.43
C LEU A 90 0.09 5.66 -5.33
N THR A 91 1.08 5.13 -4.60
CA THR A 91 0.84 4.14 -3.54
C THR A 91 0.06 4.74 -2.37
N GLU A 92 0.44 5.94 -1.93
CA GLU A 92 -0.24 6.69 -0.86
C GLU A 92 -1.70 7.00 -1.23
N TYR A 93 -1.97 7.34 -2.50
CA TYR A 93 -3.30 7.71 -2.95
C TYR A 93 -4.20 6.48 -3.08
N CYS A 94 -3.73 5.40 -3.72
CA CYS A 94 -4.48 4.14 -3.81
C CYS A 94 -4.85 3.58 -2.42
N THR A 95 -3.94 3.72 -1.45
CA THR A 95 -4.21 3.31 -0.07
C THR A 95 -5.14 4.28 0.67
N ALA A 96 -5.04 5.58 0.43
CA ALA A 96 -5.87 6.61 1.07
C ALA A 96 -7.37 6.47 0.76
N ILE A 97 -7.71 6.04 -0.46
CA ILE A 97 -9.11 5.95 -0.92
C ILE A 97 -9.83 4.68 -0.46
N LYS A 98 -9.12 3.70 0.09
CA LYS A 98 -9.66 2.40 0.55
C LYS A 98 -10.89 2.52 1.49
N PRO A 99 -10.87 3.33 2.56
CA PRO A 99 -12.07 3.53 3.39
C PRO A 99 -13.27 4.11 2.62
N PHE A 100 -13.04 4.97 1.63
CA PHE A 100 -14.10 5.56 0.81
C PHE A 100 -14.76 4.50 -0.07
N CYS A 101 -13.97 3.58 -0.66
CA CYS A 101 -14.48 2.44 -1.41
C CYS A 101 -15.34 1.51 -0.55
N PHE A 102 -14.89 1.19 0.67
CA PHE A 102 -15.69 0.41 1.63
C PHE A 102 -17.03 1.10 1.95
N GLU A 103 -16.99 2.37 2.34
CA GLU A 103 -18.20 3.12 2.70
C GLU A 103 -19.16 3.25 1.51
N TYR A 104 -18.62 3.46 0.30
CA TYR A 104 -19.41 3.49 -0.93
C TYR A 104 -20.13 2.17 -1.18
N LEU A 105 -19.43 1.03 -1.15
CA LEU A 105 -20.05 -0.27 -1.41
C LEU A 105 -21.13 -0.60 -0.38
N PHE A 106 -20.90 -0.33 0.90
CA PHE A 106 -21.93 -0.52 1.93
C PHE A 106 -23.14 0.41 1.76
N ASN A 107 -22.95 1.61 1.20
CA ASN A 107 -24.04 2.55 0.97
C ASN A 107 -24.83 2.24 -0.31
N GLN A 108 -24.17 1.76 -1.37
CA GLN A 108 -24.78 1.51 -2.68
C GLN A 108 -25.35 0.09 -2.83
N THR A 109 -25.03 -0.82 -1.92
CA THR A 109 -25.45 -2.22 -1.97
C THR A 109 -25.94 -2.69 -0.61
N ASP A 110 -26.64 -3.82 -0.59
CA ASP A 110 -27.04 -4.53 0.61
C ASP A 110 -26.04 -5.65 1.00
N VAL A 111 -24.77 -5.48 0.62
CA VAL A 111 -23.71 -6.42 0.98
C VAL A 111 -23.52 -6.50 2.50
N ASP A 112 -23.26 -7.72 2.98
CA ASP A 112 -23.01 -8.01 4.39
C ASP A 112 -21.52 -7.96 4.72
N GLN A 113 -20.68 -8.49 3.82
CA GLN A 113 -19.25 -8.68 4.05
C GLN A 113 -18.43 -8.17 2.87
N ILE A 114 -17.43 -7.36 3.16
CA ILE A 114 -16.51 -6.83 2.15
C ILE A 114 -15.07 -7.21 2.52
N ILE A 115 -14.32 -7.74 1.55
CA ILE A 115 -12.88 -7.93 1.66
C ILE A 115 -12.18 -7.03 0.65
N TYR A 116 -11.11 -6.38 1.10
CA TYR A 116 -10.12 -5.76 0.22
C TYR A 116 -8.93 -6.70 0.02
N LEU A 117 -8.44 -6.81 -1.22
CA LEU A 117 -7.17 -7.44 -1.57
C LEU A 117 -6.34 -6.51 -2.47
N ASP A 118 -5.05 -6.35 -2.17
CA ASP A 118 -4.10 -5.67 -3.05
C ASP A 118 -4.02 -6.37 -4.42
N PRO A 119 -3.76 -5.63 -5.51
CA PRO A 119 -3.79 -6.16 -6.88
C PRO A 119 -2.62 -7.11 -7.21
N ASP A 120 -1.61 -7.18 -6.35
CA ASP A 120 -0.47 -8.10 -6.43
C ASP A 120 -0.65 -9.35 -5.54
N ILE A 121 -1.89 -9.62 -5.11
CA ILE A 121 -2.30 -10.87 -4.47
C ILE A 121 -2.80 -11.88 -5.51
N LEU A 122 -2.51 -13.16 -5.27
CA LEU A 122 -3.17 -14.28 -5.94
C LEU A 122 -3.86 -15.17 -4.90
N VAL A 123 -5.09 -15.58 -5.17
CA VAL A 123 -5.85 -16.52 -4.35
C VAL A 123 -5.54 -17.95 -4.80
N PHE A 124 -5.26 -18.84 -3.84
CA PHE A 124 -4.87 -20.24 -4.05
C PHE A 124 -5.94 -21.24 -3.59
N SER A 125 -6.86 -20.83 -2.73
CA SER A 125 -8.00 -21.64 -2.30
C SER A 125 -9.13 -20.74 -1.76
N SER A 126 -10.21 -21.36 -1.26
CA SER A 126 -11.39 -20.64 -0.80
C SER A 126 -11.07 -19.65 0.32
N LEU A 127 -11.62 -18.44 0.25
CA LEU A 127 -11.54 -17.40 1.28
C LEU A 127 -12.50 -17.65 2.45
N THR A 128 -13.12 -18.84 2.52
CA THR A 128 -14.01 -19.24 3.62
C THR A 128 -13.43 -18.97 5.02
N PRO A 129 -12.15 -19.24 5.33
CA PRO A 129 -11.59 -18.90 6.64
C PRO A 129 -11.70 -17.42 7.01
N VAL A 130 -11.67 -16.51 6.03
CA VAL A 130 -11.88 -15.08 6.25
C VAL A 130 -13.37 -14.77 6.46
N PHE A 131 -14.23 -15.30 5.61
CA PHE A 131 -15.67 -15.06 5.71
C PHE A 131 -16.27 -15.61 7.00
N ASP A 132 -15.76 -16.74 7.49
CA ASP A 132 -16.13 -17.31 8.78
C ASP A 132 -15.77 -16.37 9.93
N CYS A 133 -14.60 -15.73 9.89
CA CYS A 133 -14.26 -14.67 10.84
C CYS A 133 -15.24 -13.48 10.78
N LEU A 134 -15.66 -13.07 9.58
CA LEU A 134 -16.63 -12.00 9.39
C LEU A 134 -18.07 -12.35 9.79
N GLN A 135 -18.37 -13.61 10.13
CA GLN A 135 -19.68 -13.98 10.68
C GLN A 135 -19.84 -13.54 12.14
N TYR A 136 -18.74 -13.44 12.89
CA TYR A 136 -18.76 -13.07 14.31
C TYR A 136 -17.97 -11.81 14.64
N ALA A 137 -17.01 -11.41 13.81
CA ALA A 137 -16.24 -10.18 13.98
C ALA A 137 -16.64 -9.11 12.95
N SER A 138 -16.48 -7.85 13.34
CA SER A 138 -16.73 -6.69 12.50
C SER A 138 -15.54 -6.34 11.59
N ILE A 139 -14.32 -6.65 12.02
CA ILE A 139 -13.07 -6.33 11.31
C ILE A 139 -12.15 -7.56 11.34
N VAL A 140 -11.55 -7.92 10.20
CA VAL A 140 -10.58 -9.02 10.11
C VAL A 140 -9.25 -8.50 9.57
N LEU A 141 -8.18 -8.75 10.31
CA LEU A 141 -6.81 -8.34 9.99
C LEU A 141 -5.89 -9.56 9.85
N THR A 142 -4.81 -9.39 9.08
CA THR A 142 -3.68 -10.33 9.09
C THR A 142 -2.42 -9.61 9.56
N PRO A 143 -1.62 -10.20 10.48
CA PRO A 143 -0.35 -9.63 10.87
C PRO A 143 0.71 -9.87 9.78
N HIS A 144 1.76 -9.04 9.71
CA HIS A 144 2.89 -9.30 8.80
C HIS A 144 3.59 -10.62 9.11
N ILE A 145 3.78 -10.91 10.40
CA ILE A 145 4.42 -12.13 10.91
C ILE A 145 3.51 -12.80 11.93
N LEU A 146 3.60 -14.12 12.03
CA LEU A 146 2.82 -14.91 12.97
C LEU A 146 3.64 -15.30 14.20
N PHE A 147 4.91 -15.63 14.03
CA PHE A 147 5.69 -16.25 15.09
C PHE A 147 6.80 -15.32 15.58
N PRO A 148 7.04 -15.23 16.89
CA PRO A 148 8.28 -14.68 17.40
C PRO A 148 9.38 -15.70 17.08
N SER A 149 10.16 -15.45 16.02
CA SER A 149 11.18 -16.40 15.55
C SER A 149 12.59 -15.85 15.74
N SER A 150 13.53 -16.72 16.09
CA SER A 150 14.97 -16.45 15.98
C SER A 150 15.47 -16.30 14.54
N LEU A 151 14.70 -16.79 13.56
CA LEU A 151 15.03 -16.65 12.15
C LEU A 151 14.89 -15.19 11.76
N GLU A 152 16.03 -14.49 11.62
CA GLU A 152 16.02 -13.15 11.06
C GLU A 152 15.56 -13.20 9.60
N GLY A 153 14.30 -12.81 9.36
CA GLY A 153 13.83 -12.46 8.04
C GLY A 153 14.56 -11.25 7.47
N LYS A 154 14.42 -11.00 6.17
CA LYS A 154 15.00 -9.80 5.53
C LYS A 154 14.39 -8.49 6.01
N ARG A 155 13.23 -8.56 6.67
CA ARG A 155 12.58 -7.44 7.35
C ARG A 155 12.78 -7.63 8.86
N SER A 156 13.50 -6.71 9.49
CA SER A 156 13.66 -6.70 10.95
C SER A 156 12.40 -6.21 11.65
N ASP A 157 12.26 -6.50 12.95
CA ASP A 157 11.19 -5.97 13.80
C ASP A 157 11.06 -4.45 13.70
N ARG A 158 12.20 -3.73 13.70
CA ARG A 158 12.22 -2.28 13.48
C ARG A 158 11.63 -1.88 12.14
N GLY A 159 11.87 -2.68 11.09
CA GLY A 159 11.29 -2.49 9.78
C GLY A 159 9.78 -2.72 9.77
N ILE A 160 9.29 -3.75 10.46
CA ILE A 160 7.86 -4.02 10.63
C ILE A 160 7.20 -2.88 11.43
N MET A 161 7.76 -2.50 12.58
CA MET A 161 7.27 -1.37 13.38
C MET A 161 7.19 -0.05 12.58
N ALA A 162 8.14 0.18 11.68
CA ALA A 162 8.15 1.35 10.82
C ALA A 162 7.02 1.35 9.79
N THR A 163 6.58 0.18 9.32
CA THR A 163 5.54 0.04 8.28
C THR A 163 4.17 -0.39 8.79
N GLY A 164 4.05 -0.84 10.04
CA GLY A 164 2.83 -1.37 10.65
C GLY A 164 2.95 -2.87 10.93
N ILE A 165 2.32 -3.32 12.02
CA ILE A 165 2.31 -4.72 12.49
C ILE A 165 1.32 -5.54 11.66
N TYR A 166 0.19 -4.95 11.27
CA TYR A 166 -0.78 -5.55 10.36
C TYR A 166 -0.48 -5.16 8.92
N ASN A 167 -0.66 -6.09 7.99
CA ASN A 167 -0.51 -5.82 6.58
C ASN A 167 -1.87 -5.52 5.96
N LEU A 168 -2.03 -4.33 5.37
CA LEU A 168 -3.29 -3.89 4.77
C LEU A 168 -3.38 -4.15 3.26
N GLY A 169 -2.52 -5.02 2.73
CA GLY A 169 -2.82 -5.71 1.48
C GLY A 169 -4.06 -6.59 1.59
N PHE A 170 -4.49 -6.90 2.82
CA PHE A 170 -5.76 -7.54 3.11
C PHE A 170 -6.46 -6.82 4.29
N ILE A 171 -7.77 -6.62 4.17
CA ILE A 171 -8.65 -6.30 5.30
C ILE A 171 -10.09 -6.74 5.00
N GLY A 172 -10.74 -7.39 5.97
CA GLY A 172 -12.15 -7.73 5.93
C GLY A 172 -12.97 -6.80 6.82
N VAL A 173 -14.13 -6.36 6.36
CA VAL A 173 -15.08 -5.57 7.16
C VAL A 173 -16.50 -6.10 6.96
N CYS A 174 -17.21 -6.27 8.07
CA CYS A 174 -18.62 -6.69 8.09
C CYS A 174 -19.53 -5.46 8.25
N ARG A 175 -20.76 -5.55 7.72
CA ARG A 175 -21.80 -4.53 7.84
C ARG A 175 -22.31 -4.45 9.27
N SER A 176 -21.59 -3.72 10.11
CA SER A 176 -21.92 -3.52 11.52
C SER A 176 -21.68 -2.08 11.96
N ASN A 177 -22.20 -1.70 13.12
CA ASN A 177 -21.94 -0.37 13.70
C ASN A 177 -20.44 -0.17 13.92
N THR A 178 -19.74 -1.21 14.38
CA THR A 178 -18.28 -1.18 14.57
C THR A 178 -17.55 -1.06 13.24
N GLY A 179 -17.96 -1.81 12.21
CA GLY A 179 -17.39 -1.71 10.86
C GLY A 179 -17.51 -0.31 10.28
N PHE A 180 -18.69 0.32 10.34
CA PHE A 180 -18.88 1.70 9.90
C PHE A 180 -18.08 2.72 10.74
N THR A 181 -18.00 2.52 12.05
CA THR A 181 -17.23 3.39 12.94
C THR A 181 -15.75 3.34 12.58
N PHE A 182 -15.21 2.14 12.36
CA PHE A 182 -13.85 1.93 11.88
C PHE A 182 -13.59 2.62 10.54
N ILE A 183 -14.43 2.36 9.53
CA ILE A 183 -14.26 2.93 8.19
C ILE A 183 -14.24 4.45 8.24
N ARG A 184 -15.16 5.07 8.99
CA ARG A 184 -15.25 6.54 9.10
C ARG A 184 -14.07 7.14 9.87
N TRP A 185 -13.64 6.51 10.96
CA TRP A 185 -12.45 6.92 11.70
C TRP A 185 -11.20 6.86 10.79
N TRP A 186 -11.02 5.76 10.09
CA TRP A 186 -9.89 5.56 9.17
C TRP A 186 -9.92 6.56 8.02
N ARG A 187 -11.10 6.77 7.41
CA ARG A 187 -11.34 7.79 6.37
C ARG A 187 -10.87 9.17 6.80
N GLN A 188 -11.22 9.60 8.02
CA GLN A 188 -10.82 10.91 8.54
C GLN A 188 -9.30 11.05 8.66
N ARG A 189 -8.58 9.99 9.05
CA ARG A 189 -7.11 10.01 9.12
C ARG A 189 -6.50 10.07 7.73
N LEU A 190 -7.01 9.29 6.79
CA LEU A 190 -6.40 9.18 5.46
C LEU A 190 -6.70 10.37 4.54
N LEU A 191 -7.58 11.29 4.93
CA LEU A 191 -7.73 12.57 4.25
C LEU A 191 -6.41 13.34 4.20
N ASP A 192 -5.62 13.31 5.29
CA ASP A 192 -4.43 14.14 5.47
C ASP A 192 -3.21 13.41 6.05
N GLN A 193 -3.31 12.11 6.38
CA GLN A 193 -2.24 11.37 7.08
C GLN A 193 -1.86 10.02 6.42
N CYS A 194 -2.14 9.83 5.13
CA CYS A 194 -1.78 8.62 4.37
C CYS A 194 -0.39 8.73 3.68
N PHE A 195 0.64 9.15 4.41
CA PHE A 195 1.98 9.35 3.85
C PHE A 195 2.93 8.19 4.17
N ILE A 196 3.89 7.93 3.28
CA ILE A 196 5.13 7.21 3.58
C ILE A 196 6.08 8.25 4.16
N ASP A 197 6.09 8.39 5.48
CA ASP A 197 6.85 9.40 6.20
C ASP A 197 7.22 8.92 7.61
N SER A 198 8.43 8.38 7.76
CA SER A 198 8.91 7.88 9.04
C SER A 198 9.20 8.98 10.07
N HIS A 199 9.34 10.24 9.64
CA HIS A 199 9.53 11.36 10.56
C HIS A 199 8.26 11.64 11.35
N ASP A 200 7.11 11.63 10.65
CA ASP A 200 5.79 11.80 11.26
C ASP A 200 5.20 10.48 11.78
N ALA A 201 6.00 9.40 11.79
CA ALA A 201 5.57 8.04 12.14
C ALA A 201 4.37 7.53 11.33
N LEU A 202 4.31 7.89 10.04
CA LEU A 202 3.27 7.48 9.09
C LEU A 202 3.82 6.45 8.10
N PHE A 203 2.95 5.49 7.76
CA PHE A 203 3.18 4.59 6.64
C PHE A 203 1.82 4.18 6.05
N THR A 204 1.40 4.97 5.06
CA THR A 204 0.13 4.82 4.32
C THR A 204 -1.08 4.63 5.25
N ASP A 205 -2.09 3.92 4.75
CA ASP A 205 -3.22 3.41 5.50
C ASP A 205 -2.83 2.35 6.54
N GLN A 206 -1.73 1.62 6.29
CA GLN A 206 -1.37 0.40 6.98
C GLN A 206 -1.03 0.63 8.44
N LYS A 207 -0.25 1.66 8.75
CA LYS A 207 0.18 1.93 10.12
C LYS A 207 -0.98 2.32 11.05
N TRP A 208 -2.07 2.83 10.50
CA TRP A 208 -3.29 3.09 11.27
C TRP A 208 -3.96 1.81 11.76
N ALA A 209 -3.73 0.66 11.11
CA ALA A 209 -4.27 -0.62 11.56
C ALA A 209 -3.69 -1.08 12.91
N ASP A 210 -2.50 -0.58 13.30
CA ASP A 210 -1.88 -0.87 14.60
C ASP A 210 -2.79 -0.47 15.78
N PHE A 211 -3.66 0.53 15.57
CA PHE A 211 -4.60 1.00 16.60
C PHE A 211 -5.86 0.13 16.72
N ILE A 212 -6.23 -0.66 15.71
CA ILE A 212 -7.53 -1.33 15.64
C ILE A 212 -7.80 -2.21 16.88
N PRO A 213 -6.89 -3.12 17.29
CA PRO A 213 -7.14 -3.95 18.48
C PRO A 213 -7.23 -3.17 19.79
N GLY A 214 -6.68 -1.95 19.85
CA GLY A 214 -6.74 -1.09 21.04
C GLY A 214 -7.92 -0.11 21.05
N LEU A 215 -8.54 0.14 19.90
CA LEU A 215 -9.65 1.10 19.76
C LEU A 215 -11.03 0.45 19.72
N PHE A 216 -11.13 -0.80 19.28
CA PHE A 216 -12.40 -1.50 19.10
C PHE A 216 -12.53 -2.70 20.05
N PRO A 217 -13.76 -3.10 20.43
CA PRO A 217 -13.97 -4.27 21.29
C PRO A 217 -13.31 -5.53 20.71
N SER A 218 -12.70 -6.33 21.57
CA SER A 218 -11.96 -7.53 21.15
C SER A 218 -12.83 -8.56 20.42
N GLU A 219 -14.11 -8.65 20.77
CA GLU A 219 -15.08 -9.53 20.12
C GLU A 219 -15.44 -9.08 18.68
N ASP A 220 -15.22 -7.80 18.37
CA ASP A 220 -15.49 -7.22 17.05
C ASP A 220 -14.26 -7.26 16.13
N VAL A 221 -13.08 -7.62 16.63
CA VAL A 221 -11.83 -7.63 15.88
C VAL A 221 -11.24 -9.04 15.86
N CYS A 222 -11.18 -9.64 14.68
CA CYS A 222 -10.45 -10.89 14.49
C CYS A 222 -9.07 -10.61 13.89
N VAL A 223 -8.02 -10.95 14.63
CA VAL A 223 -6.68 -11.10 14.04
C VAL A 223 -6.55 -12.53 13.53
N LEU A 224 -6.72 -12.72 12.23
CA LEU A 224 -6.65 -14.03 11.58
C LEU A 224 -5.19 -14.49 11.55
N ARG A 225 -4.87 -15.51 12.35
CA ARG A 225 -3.53 -16.10 12.51
C ARG A 225 -3.37 -17.41 11.73
N HIS A 226 -3.90 -17.45 10.51
CA HIS A 226 -3.84 -18.62 9.63
C HIS A 226 -2.60 -18.54 8.73
N SER A 227 -1.73 -19.56 8.75
CA SER A 227 -0.42 -19.53 8.08
C SER A 227 -0.54 -19.45 6.56
N GLY A 228 -1.65 -19.95 6.01
CA GLY A 228 -2.01 -19.86 4.59
C GLY A 228 -2.48 -18.49 4.11
N THR A 229 -2.59 -17.50 4.99
CA THR A 229 -3.00 -16.14 4.61
C THR A 229 -1.81 -15.21 4.58
N ASN A 230 -1.82 -14.29 3.61
CA ASN A 230 -0.83 -13.23 3.48
C ASN A 230 0.63 -13.72 3.51
N ILE A 231 0.90 -14.86 2.84
CA ILE A 231 2.26 -15.34 2.62
C ILE A 231 2.96 -14.34 1.69
N ALA A 232 4.14 -13.85 2.07
CA ALA A 232 4.77 -12.73 1.40
C ALA A 232 6.28 -12.67 1.68
N PRO A 233 7.06 -11.90 0.90
CA PRO A 233 8.50 -11.77 1.08
C PRO A 233 8.99 -11.42 2.50
N TRP A 234 8.19 -10.71 3.30
CA TRP A 234 8.54 -10.39 4.69
C TRP A 234 8.40 -11.57 5.66
N ASN A 235 7.60 -12.59 5.34
CA ASN A 235 7.34 -13.75 6.21
C ASN A 235 7.74 -15.10 5.61
N PHE A 236 8.41 -15.14 4.44
CA PHE A 236 8.95 -16.37 3.87
C PHE A 236 9.84 -17.17 4.83
N HIS A 237 10.57 -16.49 5.71
CA HIS A 237 11.43 -17.12 6.72
C HIS A 237 10.65 -17.98 7.73
N GLU A 238 9.36 -17.71 7.96
CA GLU A 238 8.50 -18.46 8.89
C GLU A 238 7.47 -19.37 8.19
N ARG A 239 7.46 -19.43 6.85
CA ARG A 239 6.53 -20.22 6.04
C ARG A 239 7.27 -21.30 5.28
N GLU A 240 6.92 -22.56 5.52
CA GLU A 240 7.40 -23.71 4.75
C GLU A 240 6.24 -24.28 3.93
N VAL A 241 6.40 -24.33 2.62
CA VAL A 241 5.40 -24.83 1.69
C VAL A 241 5.68 -26.29 1.34
N LEU A 242 4.63 -27.10 1.31
CA LEU A 242 4.71 -28.53 1.03
C LEU A 242 3.69 -28.88 -0.05
N ILE A 243 4.04 -29.86 -0.88
CA ILE A 243 3.11 -30.52 -1.80
C ILE A 243 2.67 -31.80 -1.11
N THR A 244 1.36 -31.98 -0.93
CA THR A 244 0.77 -33.21 -0.38
C THR A 244 0.80 -34.35 -1.40
N GLU A 245 0.52 -35.58 -0.98
CA GLU A 245 0.36 -36.73 -1.90
C GLU A 245 -0.73 -36.52 -2.97
N GLU A 246 -1.72 -35.66 -2.70
CA GLU A 246 -2.81 -35.30 -3.63
C GLU A 246 -2.49 -34.05 -4.49
N ASP A 247 -1.22 -33.70 -4.67
CA ASP A 247 -0.75 -32.51 -5.43
C ASP A 247 -1.31 -31.15 -4.95
N SER A 248 -1.84 -31.09 -3.72
CA SER A 248 -2.30 -29.86 -3.09
C SER A 248 -1.15 -29.14 -2.36
N LEU A 249 -1.17 -27.81 -2.40
CA LEU A 249 -0.20 -26.97 -1.70
C LEU A 249 -0.70 -26.60 -0.30
N VAL A 250 0.11 -26.92 0.70
CA VAL A 250 -0.13 -26.57 2.11
C VAL A 250 1.06 -25.82 2.67
N VAL A 251 0.85 -25.12 3.77
CA VAL A 251 1.90 -24.39 4.49
C VAL A 251 1.91 -24.77 5.96
N ARG A 252 3.10 -24.81 6.54
CA ARG A 252 3.31 -24.92 7.99
C ARG A 252 4.36 -23.90 8.45
N ARG A 253 4.51 -23.78 9.77
CA ARG A 253 5.58 -22.99 10.37
C ARG A 253 6.94 -23.60 9.98
N ARG A 254 7.84 -22.76 9.46
CA ARG A 254 9.25 -23.13 9.29
C ARG A 254 9.94 -23.10 10.66
N LEU A 255 10.61 -24.20 11.03
CA LEU A 255 11.34 -24.31 12.30
C LEU A 255 12.84 -24.09 12.08
N ASP A 256 13.47 -23.32 12.98
CA ASP A 256 14.93 -23.22 13.05
C ASP A 256 15.48 -24.42 13.83
N PRO A 257 16.41 -25.21 13.27
CA PRO A 257 17.04 -26.32 13.98
C PRO A 257 17.73 -25.92 15.30
N ASN A 258 18.10 -24.64 15.44
CA ASN A 258 18.75 -24.09 16.62
C ASN A 258 17.77 -23.45 17.63
N GLU A 259 16.49 -23.34 17.28
CA GLU A 259 15.46 -22.75 18.15
C GLU A 259 14.97 -23.82 19.15
N SER A 260 15.62 -23.84 20.31
CA SER A 260 15.23 -24.70 21.43
C SER A 260 13.95 -24.17 22.09
N LEU A 261 12.83 -24.88 21.86
CA LEU A 261 11.78 -25.14 22.87
C LEU A 261 10.91 -23.97 23.38
N LEU A 262 10.69 -22.87 22.66
CA LEU A 262 9.88 -21.77 23.23
C LEU A 262 8.36 -21.78 23.00
N LEU A 263 7.78 -22.56 22.09
CA LEU A 263 6.31 -22.62 21.92
C LEU A 263 5.90 -24.01 21.38
N ASN A 264 4.73 -24.53 21.80
CA ASN A 264 4.17 -25.83 21.37
C ASN A 264 4.48 -26.15 19.89
N ASN A 265 5.18 -27.26 19.67
CA ASN A 265 5.68 -27.76 18.37
C ASN A 265 4.57 -28.25 17.42
N GLU A 266 3.34 -27.75 17.54
CA GLU A 266 2.27 -28.12 16.61
C GLU A 266 2.49 -27.43 15.25
N CYS A 267 3.26 -28.09 14.39
CA CYS A 267 3.37 -27.77 12.98
C CYS A 267 2.12 -28.25 12.24
N LYS A 268 0.98 -27.64 12.54
CA LYS A 268 -0.26 -27.86 11.79
C LYS A 268 -0.04 -27.43 10.33
N GLN A 269 -0.37 -28.32 9.41
CA GLN A 269 -0.44 -27.98 7.98
C GLN A 269 -1.77 -27.30 7.71
N GLU A 270 -1.72 -26.18 6.99
CA GLU A 270 -2.89 -25.38 6.64
C GLU A 270 -2.92 -25.14 5.12
N PRO A 271 -4.11 -25.08 4.49
CA PRO A 271 -4.20 -24.79 3.07
C PRO A 271 -3.67 -23.39 2.76
N ILE A 272 -3.05 -23.20 1.59
CA ILE A 272 -2.64 -21.87 1.16
C ILE A 272 -3.87 -21.13 0.62
N ILE A 273 -4.23 -20.02 1.26
CA ILE A 273 -5.42 -19.23 0.92
C ILE A 273 -5.07 -18.14 -0.09
N PHE A 274 -4.11 -17.28 0.23
CA PHE A 274 -3.65 -16.23 -0.67
C PHE A 274 -2.20 -15.82 -0.38
N VAL A 275 -1.50 -15.43 -1.44
CA VAL A 275 -0.08 -15.04 -1.41
C VAL A 275 0.03 -13.61 -1.96
N HIS A 276 0.79 -12.77 -1.27
CA HIS A 276 1.05 -11.38 -1.63
C HIS A 276 2.42 -11.26 -2.31
N PHE A 277 2.42 -11.13 -3.64
CA PHE A 277 3.62 -11.02 -4.48
C PHE A 277 4.15 -9.58 -4.52
N SER A 278 4.41 -9.03 -3.34
CA SER A 278 4.82 -7.63 -3.20
C SER A 278 6.18 -7.35 -3.83
N GLY A 279 6.20 -6.40 -4.76
CA GLY A 279 7.42 -5.83 -5.34
C GLY A 279 8.01 -6.57 -6.53
N PHE A 280 7.24 -7.45 -7.18
CA PHE A 280 7.67 -8.11 -8.41
C PHE A 280 7.55 -7.20 -9.64
N ASP A 281 8.38 -7.45 -10.65
CA ASP A 281 8.31 -6.77 -11.94
C ASP A 281 7.30 -7.45 -12.88
N TYR A 282 6.14 -6.82 -13.06
CA TYR A 282 5.07 -7.36 -13.89
C TYR A 282 5.42 -7.51 -15.37
N THR A 283 6.35 -6.70 -15.88
CA THR A 283 6.79 -6.80 -17.28
C THR A 283 7.67 -8.04 -17.47
N LEU A 284 8.54 -8.32 -16.50
CA LEU A 284 9.35 -9.55 -16.50
C LEU A 284 8.50 -10.79 -16.22
N LEU A 285 7.50 -10.69 -15.33
CA LEU A 285 6.55 -11.79 -15.10
C LEU A 285 5.81 -12.19 -16.38
N CYS A 286 5.41 -11.21 -17.20
CA CYS A 286 4.81 -11.45 -18.52
C CYS A 286 5.75 -12.21 -19.49
N LYS A 287 7.07 -12.14 -19.27
CA LYS A 287 8.10 -12.90 -20.02
C LYS A 287 8.46 -14.24 -19.39
N GLY A 288 7.87 -14.58 -18.23
CA GLY A 288 8.18 -15.81 -17.50
C GLY A 288 9.29 -15.66 -16.46
N GLU A 289 9.74 -14.43 -16.19
CA GLU A 289 10.85 -14.14 -15.28
C GLU A 289 10.34 -13.51 -13.98
N ALA A 290 10.71 -14.09 -12.85
CA ALA A 290 10.32 -13.60 -11.52
C ALA A 290 11.46 -12.79 -10.88
N VAL A 291 11.32 -11.47 -10.87
CA VAL A 291 12.29 -10.55 -10.25
C VAL A 291 11.58 -9.62 -9.27
N GLN A 292 12.13 -9.51 -8.05
CA GLN A 292 11.57 -8.71 -6.96
C GLN A 292 12.55 -7.60 -6.56
N TYR A 293 12.06 -6.37 -6.42
CA TYR A 293 12.90 -5.19 -6.14
C TYR A 293 12.70 -4.58 -4.75
N ASN A 294 11.61 -4.88 -4.05
CA ASN A 294 11.28 -4.24 -2.78
C ASN A 294 12.13 -4.72 -1.59
N ILE A 295 12.71 -5.93 -1.66
CA ILE A 295 13.54 -6.50 -0.60
C ILE A 295 14.91 -6.87 -1.18
N SER A 296 15.90 -6.02 -0.88
CA SER A 296 17.28 -6.22 -1.33
C SER A 296 17.87 -7.51 -0.76
N GLY A 297 18.44 -8.34 -1.63
CA GLY A 297 19.08 -9.60 -1.25
C GLY A 297 18.12 -10.65 -0.69
N LEU A 298 16.83 -10.59 -1.06
CA LEU A 298 15.87 -11.65 -0.78
C LEU A 298 16.31 -12.93 -1.49
N SER A 299 16.59 -13.98 -0.72
CA SER A 299 16.72 -15.33 -1.24
C SER A 299 15.36 -15.99 -1.13
N ILE A 300 14.84 -16.47 -2.25
CA ILE A 300 13.61 -17.25 -2.29
C ILE A 300 13.97 -18.68 -1.88
N TYR A 301 13.28 -19.21 -0.87
CA TYR A 301 13.43 -20.60 -0.47
C TYR A 301 12.91 -21.52 -1.58
N ASN A 302 13.58 -22.65 -1.82
CA ASN A 302 13.22 -23.57 -2.91
C ASN A 302 11.77 -24.05 -2.82
N ASP A 303 11.25 -24.25 -1.61
CA ASP A 303 9.87 -24.69 -1.40
C ASP A 303 8.81 -23.65 -1.79
N LEU A 304 9.20 -22.38 -1.90
CA LEU A 304 8.31 -21.30 -2.34
C LEU A 304 8.26 -21.15 -3.87
N GLN A 305 9.14 -21.84 -4.60
CA GLN A 305 9.23 -21.70 -6.05
C GLN A 305 7.92 -22.06 -6.75
N SER A 306 7.22 -23.11 -6.28
CA SER A 306 5.92 -23.51 -6.80
C SER A 306 4.86 -22.39 -6.72
N LEU A 307 4.89 -21.57 -5.66
CA LEU A 307 3.97 -20.42 -5.56
C LEU A 307 4.29 -19.35 -6.59
N ILE A 308 5.58 -19.09 -6.82
CA ILE A 308 6.04 -18.11 -7.79
C ILE A 308 5.73 -18.57 -9.21
N ASP A 309 5.95 -19.84 -9.52
CA ASP A 309 5.66 -20.41 -10.84
C ASP A 309 4.15 -20.32 -11.16
N ILE A 310 3.29 -20.60 -10.17
CA ILE A 310 1.83 -20.44 -10.31
C ILE A 310 1.46 -18.97 -10.58
N TYR A 311 2.11 -18.03 -9.90
CA TYR A 311 1.85 -16.60 -10.13
C TYR A 311 2.33 -16.14 -11.50
N VAL A 312 3.53 -16.54 -11.91
CA VAL A 312 4.06 -16.29 -13.26
C VAL A 312 3.10 -16.83 -14.32
N ALA A 313 2.67 -18.09 -14.19
CA ALA A 313 1.72 -18.71 -15.11
C ALA A 313 0.38 -17.96 -15.16
N SER A 314 -0.12 -17.50 -14.02
CA SER A 314 -1.36 -16.72 -13.92
C SER A 314 -1.25 -15.36 -14.62
N ILE A 315 -0.12 -14.67 -14.47
CA ILE A 315 0.16 -13.43 -15.19
C ILE A 315 0.30 -13.68 -16.69
N GLN A 316 1.03 -14.73 -17.09
CA GLN A 316 1.23 -15.08 -18.50
C GLN A 316 -0.07 -15.45 -19.22
N ALA A 317 -0.99 -16.12 -18.53
CA ALA A 317 -2.32 -16.43 -19.05
C ALA A 317 -3.14 -15.16 -19.41
N GLN A 318 -2.81 -14.01 -18.81
CA GLN A 318 -3.47 -12.71 -19.05
C GLN A 318 -2.50 -11.67 -19.64
N LYS A 319 -1.35 -12.09 -20.18
CA LYS A 319 -0.25 -11.18 -20.58
C LYS A 319 -0.66 -10.06 -21.53
N GLU A 320 -1.57 -10.34 -22.48
CA GLU A 320 -2.01 -9.35 -23.46
C GLU A 320 -2.76 -8.21 -22.78
N THR A 321 -3.70 -8.55 -21.89
CA THR A 321 -4.43 -7.60 -21.05
C THR A 321 -3.47 -6.85 -20.13
N VAL A 322 -2.57 -7.57 -19.43
CA VAL A 322 -1.61 -6.97 -18.50
C VAL A 322 -0.71 -5.97 -19.23
N LEU A 323 -0.06 -6.35 -20.33
CA LEU A 323 0.83 -5.47 -21.08
C LEU A 323 0.10 -4.28 -21.69
N LYS A 324 -1.13 -4.47 -22.18
CA LYS A 324 -1.98 -3.38 -22.71
C LYS A 324 -2.19 -2.29 -21.67
N PHE A 325 -2.53 -2.66 -20.43
CA PHE A 325 -2.75 -1.70 -19.36
C PHE A 325 -1.43 -1.14 -18.81
N LEU A 326 -0.38 -1.95 -18.64
CA LEU A 326 0.93 -1.47 -18.18
C LEU A 326 1.54 -0.40 -19.10
N GLY A 327 1.19 -0.42 -20.40
CA GLY A 327 1.57 0.63 -21.35
C GLY A 327 0.86 1.97 -21.15
N MET A 328 -0.18 2.05 -20.32
CA MET A 328 -0.89 3.29 -20.03
C MET A 328 -0.14 4.15 -19.01
N THR A 329 -0.35 5.46 -19.13
CA THR A 329 0.12 6.47 -18.18
C THR A 329 -0.83 6.59 -16.99
N TYR A 330 -0.28 6.74 -15.78
CA TYR A 330 -1.04 7.10 -14.58
C TYR A 330 -1.57 8.54 -14.69
N GLY A 331 -2.88 8.73 -14.49
CA GLY A 331 -3.58 9.99 -14.75
C GLY A 331 -3.17 11.17 -13.86
N TYR A 332 -2.57 10.92 -12.70
CA TYR A 332 -2.07 11.97 -11.80
C TYR A 332 -0.54 12.12 -11.83
N GLU A 333 0.15 11.65 -12.88
CA GLU A 333 1.62 11.73 -12.97
C GLU A 333 2.17 13.08 -13.46
N SER A 334 1.33 13.91 -14.09
CA SER A 334 1.74 15.16 -14.75
C SER A 334 0.79 16.33 -14.48
N PHE A 335 1.32 17.55 -14.63
CA PHE A 335 0.52 18.77 -14.77
C PHE A 335 -0.23 18.79 -16.11
N GLN A 336 -1.13 19.75 -16.30
CA GLN A 336 -1.93 19.90 -17.53
C GLN A 336 -1.08 20.07 -18.82
N ASP A 337 0.12 20.63 -18.72
CA ASP A 337 1.05 20.78 -19.85
C ASP A 337 1.90 19.51 -20.13
N GLY A 338 1.70 18.44 -19.35
CA GLY A 338 2.44 17.19 -19.47
C GLY A 338 3.81 17.17 -18.79
N SER A 339 4.20 18.23 -18.06
CA SER A 339 5.37 18.23 -17.18
C SER A 339 5.14 17.30 -15.98
N LEU A 340 6.19 16.59 -15.54
CA LEU A 340 6.04 15.52 -14.54
C LEU A 340 5.96 16.07 -13.10
N ILE A 341 5.13 15.42 -12.28
CA ILE A 341 5.01 15.68 -10.85
C ILE A 341 5.85 14.66 -10.07
N ILE A 342 6.97 15.10 -9.53
CA ILE A 342 7.85 14.27 -8.69
C ILE A 342 7.45 14.31 -7.21
N SER A 343 7.98 13.36 -6.43
CA SER A 343 7.75 13.29 -4.98
C SER A 343 8.01 14.63 -4.25
N PHE A 344 9.08 15.33 -4.63
CA PHE A 344 9.41 16.65 -4.06
C PHE A 344 8.31 17.69 -4.27
N HIS A 345 7.68 17.76 -5.46
CA HIS A 345 6.57 18.68 -5.72
C HIS A 345 5.36 18.36 -4.84
N ARG A 346 5.02 17.07 -4.68
CA ARG A 346 3.90 16.61 -3.85
C ARG A 346 4.10 16.99 -2.38
N ARG A 347 5.33 16.88 -1.89
CA ARG A 347 5.71 17.22 -0.51
C ARG A 347 5.76 18.73 -0.26
N LEU A 348 6.25 19.51 -1.22
CA LEU A 348 6.12 20.97 -1.17
C LEU A 348 4.65 21.41 -1.15
N TYR A 349 3.82 20.77 -1.98
CA TYR A 349 2.39 21.05 -2.03
C TYR A 349 1.69 20.72 -0.70
N ARG A 350 1.99 19.56 -0.09
CA ARG A 350 1.54 19.22 1.27
C ARG A 350 1.84 20.37 2.26
N SER A 351 3.09 20.83 2.29
CA SER A 351 3.51 21.91 3.19
C SER A 351 2.79 23.24 2.91
N ALA A 352 2.51 23.54 1.63
CA ALA A 352 1.74 24.73 1.24
C ALA A 352 0.31 24.69 1.80
N VAL A 353 -0.38 23.56 1.62
CA VAL A 353 -1.76 23.34 2.11
C VAL A 353 -1.80 23.38 3.64
N GLU A 354 -0.89 22.68 4.32
CA GLU A 354 -0.77 22.69 5.80
C GLU A 354 -0.40 24.07 6.37
N SER A 355 0.05 24.98 5.52
CA SER A 355 0.36 26.37 5.87
C SER A 355 -0.74 27.35 5.46
N GLY A 356 -1.92 26.84 5.08
CA GLY A 356 -3.08 27.66 4.73
C GLY A 356 -2.98 28.38 3.39
N HIS A 357 -2.04 28.02 2.52
CA HIS A 357 -1.98 28.61 1.18
C HIS A 357 -3.11 28.06 0.32
N ASN A 358 -3.90 28.96 -0.27
CA ASN A 358 -4.84 28.59 -1.31
C ASN A 358 -4.10 28.44 -2.63
N VAL A 359 -3.92 27.18 -3.04
CA VAL A 359 -3.15 26.76 -4.21
C VAL A 359 -4.02 26.46 -5.43
N GLY A 360 -5.35 26.59 -5.29
CA GLY A 360 -6.31 26.26 -6.34
C GLY A 360 -6.21 24.81 -6.82
N ASN A 361 -6.53 24.57 -8.09
CA ASN A 361 -6.31 23.26 -8.73
C ASN A 361 -4.80 22.99 -8.85
N PRO A 362 -4.26 21.97 -8.15
CA PRO A 362 -2.82 21.75 -8.10
C PRO A 362 -2.21 21.22 -9.39
N PHE A 363 -3.04 20.71 -10.31
CA PHE A 363 -2.62 20.26 -11.64
C PHE A 363 -2.62 21.39 -12.68
N SER A 364 -3.21 22.55 -12.37
CA SER A 364 -3.33 23.67 -13.30
C SER A 364 -1.98 24.31 -13.64
N THR A 365 -1.84 24.69 -14.90
CA THR A 365 -0.68 25.44 -15.42
C THR A 365 -0.98 26.92 -15.63
N ASP A 366 -2.11 27.41 -15.12
CA ASP A 366 -2.54 28.79 -15.24
C ASP A 366 -1.61 29.78 -14.52
N ASN A 367 -1.75 31.06 -14.85
CA ASN A 367 -1.06 32.13 -14.13
C ASN A 367 -1.43 32.09 -12.64
N HIS A 368 -0.43 32.23 -11.77
CA HIS A 368 -0.54 32.15 -10.31
C HIS A 368 -0.82 30.75 -9.74
N SER A 369 -0.88 29.69 -10.55
CA SER A 369 -0.99 28.33 -10.05
C SER A 369 0.27 27.87 -9.30
N PHE A 370 0.18 26.77 -8.54
CA PHE A 370 1.34 26.13 -7.93
C PHE A 370 2.42 25.79 -8.96
N HIS A 371 2.03 25.28 -10.14
CA HIS A 371 2.94 25.04 -11.25
C HIS A 371 3.69 26.31 -11.69
N SER A 372 2.99 27.44 -11.85
CA SER A 372 3.64 28.70 -12.25
C SER A 372 4.71 29.16 -11.25
N GLN A 373 4.52 28.89 -9.95
CA GLN A 373 5.54 29.17 -8.93
C GLN A 373 6.74 28.22 -9.07
N LEU A 374 6.52 26.93 -9.33
CA LEU A 374 7.61 25.98 -9.59
C LEU A 374 8.44 26.39 -10.81
N VAL A 375 7.79 26.82 -11.90
CA VAL A 375 8.47 27.34 -13.10
C VAL A 375 9.30 28.57 -12.77
N LYS A 376 8.70 29.56 -12.12
CA LYS A 376 9.37 30.82 -11.72
C LYS A 376 10.65 30.56 -10.91
N HIS A 377 10.62 29.56 -10.03
CA HIS A 377 11.73 29.21 -9.15
C HIS A 377 12.63 28.08 -9.68
N LYS A 378 12.45 27.66 -10.95
CA LYS A 378 13.25 26.62 -11.63
C LYS A 378 13.25 25.27 -10.88
N LEU A 379 12.11 24.89 -10.34
CA LEU A 379 11.94 23.66 -9.55
C LEU A 379 11.44 22.47 -10.38
N LEU A 380 11.15 22.65 -11.67
CA LEU A 380 10.77 21.56 -12.56
C LEU A 380 12.00 20.83 -13.12
N LEU A 381 11.91 19.50 -13.20
CA LEU A 381 12.94 18.64 -13.77
C LEU A 381 12.54 18.11 -15.15
N ASN A 382 13.53 17.85 -16.00
CA ASN A 382 13.29 17.14 -17.27
C ASN A 382 12.97 15.65 -17.02
N ARG A 383 12.24 15.00 -17.95
CA ARG A 383 11.74 13.62 -17.77
C ARG A 383 12.83 12.58 -17.48
N ALA A 384 14.01 12.71 -18.09
CA ALA A 384 15.11 11.76 -17.92
C ALA A 384 15.71 11.83 -16.50
N VAL A 385 15.83 13.04 -15.95
CA VAL A 385 16.35 13.26 -14.59
C VAL A 385 15.33 12.82 -13.54
N VAL A 386 14.04 13.05 -13.78
CA VAL A 386 12.93 12.64 -12.88
C VAL A 386 12.96 11.14 -12.57
N LYS A 387 13.01 10.28 -13.61
CA LYS A 387 13.00 8.82 -13.41
C LYS A 387 14.18 8.34 -12.56
N LYS A 388 15.31 9.06 -12.61
CA LYS A 388 16.50 8.74 -11.82
C LYS A 388 16.39 9.26 -10.39
N SER A 389 15.92 10.50 -10.17
CA SER A 389 15.84 11.08 -8.83
C SER A 389 14.91 10.31 -7.91
N ASP A 390 13.69 10.00 -8.38
CA ASP A 390 12.65 9.40 -7.54
C ASP A 390 12.90 7.91 -7.27
N ARG A 391 13.73 7.25 -8.09
CA ARG A 391 14.15 5.86 -7.91
C ARG A 391 15.47 5.70 -7.14
N SER A 392 16.21 6.79 -6.93
CA SER A 392 17.51 6.73 -6.24
C SER A 392 17.34 6.66 -4.73
N ASN A 393 18.14 5.82 -4.08
CA ASN A 393 18.23 5.66 -2.64
C ASN A 393 19.69 5.36 -2.22
N LYS A 394 19.92 5.20 -0.92
CA LYS A 394 21.28 4.97 -0.38
C LYS A 394 21.96 3.68 -0.87
N TYR A 395 21.20 2.74 -1.44
CA TYR A 395 21.73 1.46 -1.92
C TYR A 395 22.10 1.46 -3.40
N ASN A 396 21.50 2.34 -4.22
CA ASN A 396 21.71 2.37 -5.67
C ASN A 396 22.38 3.66 -6.18
N TYR A 397 22.71 4.60 -5.28
CA TYR A 397 23.36 5.85 -5.68
C TYR A 397 24.88 5.67 -5.85
N PRO A 398 25.44 5.96 -7.04
CA PRO A 398 26.84 5.66 -7.36
C PRO A 398 27.81 6.55 -6.57
N ASN A 399 28.91 5.93 -6.12
CA ASN A 399 30.02 6.54 -5.38
C ASN A 399 29.56 7.30 -4.13
N LEU A 400 28.53 6.78 -3.45
CA LEU A 400 27.97 7.40 -2.25
C LEU A 400 29.03 7.52 -1.13
N SER A 401 29.91 6.52 -0.98
CA SER A 401 31.02 6.54 -0.03
C SER A 401 31.93 7.74 -0.21
N ASP A 402 32.33 8.04 -1.45
CA ASP A 402 33.27 9.12 -1.76
C ASP A 402 32.63 10.49 -1.51
N LYS A 403 31.35 10.62 -1.87
CA LYS A 403 30.56 11.82 -1.59
C LYS A 403 30.39 12.04 -0.08
N LEU A 404 30.18 10.97 0.68
CA LEU A 404 30.10 11.04 2.14
C LEU A 404 31.42 11.51 2.76
N ILE A 405 32.58 11.14 2.21
CA ILE A 405 33.88 11.63 2.69
C ILE A 405 33.96 13.16 2.59
N ILE A 406 33.47 13.74 1.49
CA ILE A 406 33.45 15.20 1.28
C ILE A 406 32.53 15.87 2.30
N ILE A 407 31.30 15.37 2.45
CA ILE A 407 30.34 15.89 3.44
C ILE A 407 30.92 15.80 4.86
N ASN A 408 31.55 14.67 5.21
CA ASN A 408 32.18 14.49 6.51
C ASN A 408 33.36 15.43 6.76
N ARG A 409 34.10 15.84 5.71
CA ARG A 409 35.13 16.90 5.82
C ARG A 409 34.48 18.26 6.09
N MET A 410 33.44 18.61 5.35
CA MET A 410 32.70 19.87 5.55
C MET A 410 32.10 19.96 6.97
N MET A 411 31.43 18.90 7.44
CA MET A 411 30.84 18.88 8.79
C MET A 411 31.90 19.01 9.89
N ARG A 412 33.11 18.46 9.68
CA ARG A 412 34.24 18.66 10.62
C ARG A 412 34.73 20.11 10.64
N VAL A 413 34.77 20.78 9.48
CA VAL A 413 35.13 22.20 9.40
C VAL A 413 34.07 23.07 10.06
N ILE A 414 32.78 22.85 9.75
CA ILE A 414 31.66 23.57 10.37
C ILE A 414 31.73 23.45 11.89
N ARG A 415 31.88 22.23 12.43
CA ARG A 415 32.04 22.00 13.87
C ARG A 415 33.20 22.77 14.49
N LYS A 416 34.34 22.88 13.79
CA LYS A 416 35.50 23.66 14.28
C LYS A 416 35.21 25.15 14.33
N ILE A 417 34.44 25.68 13.38
CA ILE A 417 34.11 27.11 13.28
C ILE A 417 33.07 27.52 14.34
N ILE A 418 31.97 26.77 14.45
CA ILE A 418 30.84 27.17 15.31
C ILE A 418 30.92 26.62 16.74
N GLY A 419 31.87 25.74 17.02
CA GLY A 419 31.99 25.03 18.30
C GLY A 419 31.07 23.81 18.41
N LEU A 420 31.33 22.94 19.39
CA LEU A 420 30.58 21.68 19.57
C LEU A 420 29.11 21.92 19.95
N GLU A 421 28.84 22.88 20.84
CA GLU A 421 27.49 23.18 21.30
C GLU A 421 26.56 23.59 20.15
N ASN A 422 26.95 24.61 19.39
CA ASN A 422 26.19 25.06 18.22
C ASN A 422 26.13 23.99 17.13
N PHE A 423 27.15 23.14 17.01
CA PHE A 423 27.11 22.01 16.09
C PHE A 423 26.06 20.97 16.48
N LEU A 424 25.88 20.68 17.77
CA LEU A 424 24.80 19.80 18.23
C LEU A 424 23.42 20.42 17.96
N LEU A 425 23.26 21.73 18.13
CA LEU A 425 22.04 22.46 17.76
C LEU A 425 21.79 22.41 16.25
N LEU A 426 22.83 22.59 15.43
CA LEU A 426 22.75 22.43 13.98
C LEU A 426 22.31 21.01 13.59
N LEU A 427 22.87 19.96 14.21
CA LEU A 427 22.46 18.58 13.94
C LEU A 427 20.99 18.33 14.31
N ARG A 428 20.50 18.95 15.39
CA ARG A 428 19.09 18.89 15.77
C ARG A 428 18.20 19.61 14.75
N LEU A 429 18.62 20.77 14.27
CA LEU A 429 17.93 21.56 13.24
C LEU A 429 17.91 20.83 11.87
N MET A 430 19.02 20.21 11.48
CA MET A 430 19.15 19.53 10.19
C MET A 430 18.16 18.37 10.02
N ARG A 431 17.73 17.72 11.11
CA ARG A 431 16.78 16.60 11.04
C ARG A 431 15.45 17.03 10.41
N PRO A 432 14.66 17.96 10.99
CA PRO A 432 13.45 18.46 10.36
C PRO A 432 13.75 19.27 9.09
N TYR A 433 14.83 20.06 9.06
CA TYR A 433 15.16 20.90 7.90
C TYR A 433 15.44 20.07 6.63
N SER A 434 15.99 18.87 6.74
CA SER A 434 16.28 18.01 5.58
C SER A 434 15.04 17.49 4.85
N ARG A 435 13.83 17.70 5.39
CA ARG A 435 12.57 17.29 4.77
C ARG A 435 12.24 18.17 3.58
N ALA A 436 11.60 17.58 2.57
CA ALA A 436 11.09 18.32 1.41
C ALA A 436 10.04 19.37 1.83
N GLU A 437 9.21 19.06 2.81
CA GLU A 437 8.21 19.96 3.38
C GLU A 437 8.80 21.23 3.99
N ALA A 438 10.00 21.15 4.58
CA ALA A 438 10.73 22.29 5.13
C ALA A 438 11.34 23.20 4.04
N GLN A 439 11.33 22.76 2.78
CA GLN A 439 11.88 23.48 1.63
C GLN A 439 10.87 24.40 0.94
N LEU A 440 9.70 24.65 1.56
CA LEU A 440 8.63 25.49 0.99
C LEU A 440 9.08 26.92 0.66
N HIS A 441 10.07 27.46 1.37
CA HIS A 441 10.68 28.76 1.11
C HIS A 441 11.25 28.91 -0.31
N ASN A 442 11.58 27.80 -0.98
CA ASN A 442 12.02 27.80 -2.38
C ASN A 442 10.88 28.18 -3.35
N VAL A 443 9.61 28.06 -2.92
CA VAL A 443 8.42 28.45 -3.67
C VAL A 443 7.84 29.76 -3.13
N TYR A 444 7.73 29.89 -1.80
CA TYR A 444 7.15 31.04 -1.12
C TYR A 444 8.17 31.66 -0.15
N GLN A 445 8.92 32.68 -0.61
CA GLN A 445 10.12 33.20 0.07
C GLN A 445 9.95 33.68 1.53
N ASN A 446 8.73 34.00 1.95
CA ASN A 446 8.44 34.45 3.32
C ASN A 446 8.14 33.30 4.30
N MET A 447 8.22 32.04 3.86
CA MET A 447 7.82 30.86 4.64
C MET A 447 9.01 30.16 5.29
N ASN A 448 9.30 30.49 6.54
CA ASN A 448 10.27 29.77 7.37
C ASN A 448 9.54 28.82 8.32
N LYS A 449 9.20 27.61 7.86
CA LYS A 449 8.61 26.55 8.69
C LYS A 449 9.60 25.40 8.81
N LEU A 450 9.79 24.91 10.03
CA LEU A 450 10.63 23.75 10.38
C LEU A 450 9.76 22.58 10.80
#